data_AF-A0A085G7G1-F1
#
_entry.id   AF-A0A085G7G1-F1
#
_cell.length_a   1.000
_cell.length_b   1.000
_cell.length_c   1.000
_cell.angle_alpha   90.00
_cell.angle_beta   90.00
_cell.angle_gamma   90.00
#
_symmetry.space_group_name_H-M   'P 1'
#
loop_
_entity.id
_entity.type
_entity.pdbx_description
1 polymer ?
#
loop_
_entity_poly.entity_id
_entity_poly.type
_entity_poly.pdbx_seq_one_letter_code
_entity_poly.pdbx_strand_id
1 'polypeptide(L)' 'MASPSDFINTIEAEYRQLLPEHCLIEHLERECFYAAVKSEQTLLVIASGEQRRFANLLLTVAPVL' A
#
# COMPACT_ATOMS: atom_id res chain seq x y z
N MET A 1 -0.57 1.69 4.09
CA MET A 1 -0.65 1.49 5.55
C MET A 1 -0.45 2.84 6.22
N ALA A 2 -1.26 3.18 7.21
CA ALA A 2 -1.08 4.41 7.99
C ALA A 2 0.25 4.36 8.76
N SER A 3 0.95 5.50 8.79
CA SER A 3 2.10 5.72 9.66
C SER A 3 1.74 6.77 10.72
N PRO A 4 2.41 6.75 11.89
CA PRO A 4 2.27 7.81 12.89
C PRO A 4 2.50 9.21 12.30
N SER A 5 1.84 10.23 12.85
CA SER A 5 1.93 11.61 12.35
C SER A 5 3.30 12.26 12.53
N ASP A 6 4.10 11.76 13.47
CA ASP A 6 5.48 12.17 13.73
C ASP A 6 6.51 11.37 12.89
N PHE A 7 6.06 10.43 12.06
CA PHE A 7 6.90 9.64 11.17
C PHE A 7 6.85 10.16 9.73
N ILE A 8 8.02 10.51 9.18
CA ILE A 8 8.13 10.93 7.78
C ILE A 8 8.20 9.68 6.89
N ASN A 9 7.08 9.37 6.24
CA ASN A 9 6.97 8.21 5.36
C ASN A 9 7.45 8.50 3.93
N THR A 10 8.76 8.42 3.70
CA THR A 10 9.38 8.80 2.41
C THR A 10 8.92 7.94 1.22
N ILE A 11 8.65 6.66 1.45
CA ILE A 11 8.22 5.75 0.39
C ILE A 11 6.82 6.07 -0.16
N GLU A 12 5.92 6.63 0.67
CA GLU A 12 4.58 7.01 0.20
C GLU A 12 4.64 8.08 -0.89
N ALA A 13 5.54 9.07 -0.72
CA ALA A 13 5.72 10.13 -1.70
C ALA A 13 6.19 9.55 -3.05
N GLU A 14 7.08 8.55 -3.03
CA GLU A 14 7.53 7.84 -4.23
C GLU A 14 6.36 7.08 -4.89
N TYR A 15 5.52 6.39 -4.11
CA TYR A 15 4.33 5.71 -4.66
C TYR A 15 3.38 6.69 -5.36
N ARG A 16 3.12 7.86 -4.78
CA ARG A 16 2.27 8.89 -5.39
C ARG A 16 2.82 9.44 -6.70
N GLN A 17 4.14 9.49 -6.86
CA GLN A 17 4.77 9.92 -8.12
C GLN A 17 4.68 8.86 -9.22
N LEU A 18 4.63 7.58 -8.85
CA LEU A 18 4.59 6.46 -9.79
C LEU A 18 3.18 6.03 -10.16
N LEU A 19 2.22 6.18 -9.26
CA LEU A 19 0.82 5.83 -9.49
C LEU A 19 0.12 6.92 -10.33
N PRO A 20 -0.87 6.55 -11.18
CA PRO A 20 -1.68 7.52 -11.90
C PRO A 20 -2.38 8.50 -10.95
N GLU A 21 -2.58 9.75 -11.38
CA GLU A 21 -3.19 10.80 -10.53
C GLU A 21 -4.60 10.44 -10.03
N HIS A 22 -5.35 9.62 -10.79
CA HIS A 22 -6.70 9.18 -10.42
C HIS A 22 -6.71 7.90 -9.57
N CYS A 23 -5.54 7.34 -9.24
CA CYS A 23 -5.43 6.18 -8.36
C CYS A 23 -5.68 6.62 -6.91
N LEU A 24 -6.81 6.19 -6.35
CA LEU A 24 -7.16 6.48 -4.96
C LEU A 24 -6.21 5.73 -4.02
N ILE A 25 -5.68 6.45 -3.03
CA ILE A 25 -4.82 5.88 -1.98
C ILE A 25 -5.54 5.99 -0.65
N GLU A 26 -5.81 4.85 -0.04
CA GLU A 26 -6.38 4.73 1.31
C GLU A 26 -5.31 4.26 2.31
N HIS A 27 -5.36 4.82 3.52
CA HIS A 27 -4.46 4.46 4.60
C HIS A 27 -5.17 3.61 5.64
N LEU A 28 -4.87 2.32 5.63
CA LEU A 28 -5.35 1.38 6.64
C LEU A 28 -4.40 1.29 7.83
N GLU A 29 -4.97 1.20 9.03
CA GLU A 29 -4.24 0.78 10.24
C GLU A 29 -3.53 -0.54 10.02
N ARG A 30 -2.44 -0.78 10.76
CA ARG A 30 -1.54 -1.92 10.54
C ARG A 30 -2.30 -3.26 10.53
N GLU A 31 -3.17 -3.48 11.49
CA GLU A 31 -3.94 -4.74 11.60
C GLU A 31 -4.95 -4.89 10.46
N CYS A 32 -5.67 -3.83 10.12
CA CYS A 32 -6.60 -3.78 9.00
C CYS A 32 -5.89 -4.05 7.66
N PHE A 33 -4.69 -3.49 7.46
CA PHE A 33 -3.89 -3.73 6.27
C PHE A 33 -3.51 -5.22 6.14
N TYR A 34 -3.03 -5.85 7.21
CA TYR A 34 -2.67 -7.26 7.16
C TYR A 34 -3.89 -8.18 7.03
N ALA A 35 -5.04 -7.81 7.59
CA ALA A 35 -6.29 -8.53 7.35
C ALA A 35 -6.69 -8.47 5.86
N ALA A 36 -6.59 -7.31 5.22
CA ALA A 36 -6.86 -7.16 3.79
C ALA A 36 -5.90 -7.98 2.92
N VAL A 37 -4.59 -7.92 3.20
CA VAL A 37 -3.56 -8.72 2.50
C VAL A 37 -3.77 -10.24 2.66
N LYS A 38 -4.34 -10.69 3.78
CA LYS A 38 -4.63 -12.11 4.02
C LYS A 38 -6.00 -12.56 3.53
N SER A 39 -6.78 -11.66 2.93
CA SER A 39 -8.11 -11.99 2.43
C SER A 39 -8.04 -12.86 1.17
N GLU A 40 -9.13 -13.59 0.91
CA GLU A 40 -9.31 -14.39 -0.32
C GLU A 40 -9.28 -13.55 -1.61
N GLN A 41 -9.35 -12.22 -1.51
CA GLN A 41 -9.24 -11.32 -2.67
C GLN A 41 -7.78 -11.03 -3.06
N THR A 42 -6.81 -11.44 -2.24
CA THR A 42 -5.39 -11.26 -2.55
C THR A 42 -4.92 -12.40 -3.44
N LEU A 43 -4.61 -12.08 -4.70
CA LEU A 43 -4.14 -13.06 -5.68
C LEU A 43 -2.63 -13.34 -5.59
N LEU A 44 -1.83 -12.30 -5.32
CA LEU A 44 -0.37 -12.37 -5.35
C LEU A 44 0.22 -11.48 -4.27
N VAL A 45 1.22 -12.00 -3.55
CA VAL A 45 2.06 -11.23 -2.64
C VAL A 45 3.49 -11.28 -3.17
N ILE A 46 4.09 -10.11 -3.40
CA ILE A 46 5.50 -9.98 -3.76
C ILE A 46 6.26 -9.51 -2.53
N ALA A 47 7.04 -10.41 -1.94
CA ALA A 47 7.98 -10.07 -0.88
C ALA A 47 9.28 -9.53 -1.51
N SER A 48 9.51 -8.23 -1.41
CA SER A 48 10.75 -7.59 -1.88
C SER A 48 11.83 -7.57 -0.80
N GLY A 49 13.05 -7.12 -1.16
CA GLY A 49 14.13 -6.85 -0.21
C GLY A 49 14.10 -5.44 0.41
N GLU A 50 12.99 -4.72 0.27
CA GLU A 50 12.83 -3.37 0.83
C GLU A 50 12.92 -3.39 2.37
N GLN A 51 13.68 -2.45 2.94
CA GLN A 51 13.95 -2.40 4.38
C GLN A 51 13.31 -1.19 5.07
N ARG A 52 12.82 -0.21 4.30
CA ARG A 52 12.14 0.97 4.84
C ARG A 52 10.83 0.57 5.52
N ARG A 53 10.54 1.20 6.66
CA ARG A 53 9.29 0.98 7.40
C ARG A 53 8.10 1.45 6.56
N PHE A 54 6.96 0.78 6.72
CA PHE A 54 5.70 1.08 6.02
C PHE A 54 5.74 0.97 4.49
N ALA A 55 6.81 0.42 3.92
CA ALA A 55 6.97 0.18 2.49
C ALA A 55 6.19 -1.07 2.02
N ASN A 56 4.88 -1.09 2.31
CA ASN A 56 3.95 -2.09 1.84
C ASN A 56 2.75 -1.39 1.20
N LEU A 57 2.32 -1.90 0.06
CA LEU A 57 1.13 -1.45 -0.65
C LEU A 57 0.30 -2.66 -1.06
N LEU A 58 -1.02 -2.48 -1.08
CA LEU A 58 -1.97 -3.46 -1.61
C LEU A 58 -2.65 -2.80 -2.80
N LEU A 59 -2.50 -3.38 -3.98
CA LEU A 59 -3.14 -2.88 -5.21
C LEU A 59 -4.42 -3.66 -5.47
N THR A 60 -5.52 -2.93 -5.60
CA THR A 60 -6.78 -3.48 -6.08
C THR A 60 -6.85 -3.27 -7.59
N VAL A 61 -7.00 -4.36 -8.34
CA VAL A 61 -7.11 -4.31 -9.80
C VAL A 61 -8.59 -4.27 -10.17
N ALA A 62 -8.97 -3.28 -10.96
CA ALA A 62 -10.29 -3.16 -11.56
C ALA A 62 -10.18 -3.25 -13.09
N PRO A 63 -11.22 -3.73 -13.80
CA PRO A 63 -11.24 -3.68 -15.26
C PRO A 63 -11.19 -2.23 -15.75
N VAL A 64 -10.42 -2.00 -16.82
CA VAL A 64 -10.47 -0.75 -17.58
C VAL A 64 -11.63 -0.88 -18.57
N LEU A 65 -12.56 0.07 -18.55
CA LEU A 65 -13.67 0.15 -19.51
C LEU A 65 -13.25 0.85 -20.80
#